data_AF-A0A239R4E0-F1
#
_entry.id   AF-A0A239R4E0-F1
#
_cell.length_a   1.000
_cell.length_b   1.000
_cell.length_c   1.000
_cell.angle_alpha   90.00
_cell.angle_beta   90.00
_cell.angle_gamma   90.00
#
_symmetry.space_group_name_H-M   'P 1'
#
loop_
_entity.id
_entity.type
_entity.pdbx_description
1 polymer ?
#
loop_
_entity_poly.entity_id
_entity_poly.type
_entity_poly.pdbx_seq_one_letter_code
_entity_poly.pdbx_strand_id
1 'polypeptide(L)'
;MAQILYQVKQSKGKSPASGKWFAKVKCTDTLDVRQMAKHISEHGSIYTQDVVLGVLEKFRTCILEMLLESKKVKIDGLGTLYCTIENTRGGAAKKEDYNVGT
;
A
#
# COMPACT_ATOMS: atom_id res chain seq x y z
N MET A 1 7.81 21.86 -8.42
CA MET A 1 7.06 20.75 -9.04
C MET A 1 7.81 19.46 -8.82
N ALA A 2 7.15 18.41 -8.33
CA ALA A 2 7.75 17.08 -8.22
C ALA A 2 7.70 16.37 -9.58
N GLN A 3 8.71 15.55 -9.89
CA GLN A 3 8.80 14.78 -11.14
C GLN A 3 9.08 13.30 -10.82
N ILE A 4 8.47 12.40 -11.61
CA ILE A 4 8.70 10.96 -11.47
C ILE A 4 9.98 10.59 -12.24
N LEU A 5 10.93 9.96 -11.55
CA LEU A 5 12.14 9.41 -12.15
C LEU A 5 11.88 8.01 -12.69
N TYR A 6 12.48 7.66 -13.82
CA TYR A 6 12.39 6.32 -14.41
C TYR A 6 13.74 5.79 -14.90
N GLN A 7 13.80 4.48 -15.10
CA GLN A 7 14.91 3.76 -15.74
C GLN A 7 14.36 2.84 -16.82
N VAL A 8 15.07 2.72 -17.94
CA VAL A 8 14.67 1.87 -19.06
C VAL A 8 15.34 0.51 -18.90
N LYS A 9 14.54 -0.57 -18.87
CA LYS A 9 15.03 -1.95 -18.71
C LYS A 9 14.46 -2.84 -19.81
N GLN A 10 15.31 -3.71 -20.35
CA GLN A 10 14.91 -4.73 -21.30
C GLN A 10 14.27 -5.92 -20.57
N SER A 11 13.18 -6.45 -21.11
CA SER A 11 12.56 -7.69 -20.65
C SER A 11 13.39 -8.88 -21.14
N LYS A 12 13.87 -9.71 -20.20
CA LYS A 12 14.69 -10.90 -20.48
C LYS A 12 13.94 -12.24 -20.26
N GLY A 13 12.65 -12.18 -19.96
CA GLY A 13 11.85 -13.38 -19.66
C GLY A 13 11.42 -14.15 -20.91
N LYS A 14 10.91 -15.38 -20.72
CA LYS A 14 10.23 -16.17 -21.76
C LYS A 14 8.77 -15.71 -21.89
N SER A 15 8.57 -14.49 -22.34
CA SER A 15 7.25 -13.94 -22.64
C SER A 15 7.24 -13.32 -24.04
N PRO A 16 6.07 -13.04 -24.64
CA PRO A 16 5.98 -12.32 -25.91
C PRO A 16 6.64 -10.94 -25.91
N ALA A 17 6.96 -10.41 -24.72
CA ALA A 17 7.66 -9.15 -24.53
C ALA A 17 9.19 -9.31 -24.40
N SER A 18 9.73 -10.51 -24.57
CA SER A 18 11.18 -10.76 -24.53
C SER A 18 11.92 -9.87 -25.54
N GLY A 19 13.01 -9.25 -25.13
CA GLY A 19 13.79 -8.32 -25.96
C GLY A 19 13.24 -6.89 -26.03
N LYS A 20 12.00 -6.62 -25.59
CA LYS A 20 11.39 -5.27 -25.57
C LYS A 20 11.85 -4.45 -24.36
N TRP A 21 11.83 -3.12 -24.50
CA TRP A 21 12.26 -2.17 -23.48
C TRP A 21 11.07 -1.47 -22.82
N PHE A 22 11.14 -1.30 -21.50
CA PHE A 22 10.07 -0.68 -20.71
C PHE A 22 10.66 0.31 -19.70
N ALA A 23 9.95 1.43 -19.50
CA ALA A 23 10.23 2.31 -18.38
C ALA A 23 9.75 1.66 -17.08
N LYS A 24 10.59 1.71 -16.06
CA LYS A 24 10.22 1.38 -14.68
C LYS A 24 10.48 2.59 -13.80
N VAL A 25 9.55 2.90 -12.90
CA VAL A 25 9.76 3.95 -11.90
C VAL A 25 11.06 3.67 -11.14
N LYS A 26 11.84 4.72 -10.95
CA LYS A 26 13.05 4.70 -10.13
C LYS A 26 12.68 5.28 -8.76
N CYS A 27 12.44 4.40 -7.79
CA CYS A 27 12.32 4.81 -6.40
C CYS A 27 13.71 5.22 -5.90
N THR A 28 13.84 6.46 -5.43
CA THR A 28 15.10 6.98 -4.89
C THR A 28 15.26 6.65 -3.41
N ASP A 29 14.14 6.48 -2.70
CA ASP A 29 14.11 6.23 -1.28
C ASP A 29 12.77 5.60 -0.86
N THR A 30 12.73 5.06 0.37
CA THR A 30 11.52 4.60 1.05
C THR A 30 11.44 5.27 2.41
N LEU A 31 10.43 6.13 2.60
CA LEU A 31 10.23 6.83 3.87
C LEU A 31 9.43 5.96 4.85
N ASP A 32 9.92 5.84 6.08
CA ASP A 32 9.14 5.31 7.20
C ASP A 32 8.20 6.38 7.80
N VAL A 33 7.36 5.97 8.77
CA VAL A 33 6.37 6.86 9.39
C VAL A 33 7.02 8.00 10.18
N ARG A 34 8.22 7.81 10.73
CA ARG A 34 8.93 8.83 11.52
C ARG A 34 9.56 9.88 10.60
N GLN A 35 10.14 9.45 9.49
CA GLN A 35 10.65 10.32 8.43
C GLN A 35 9.50 11.11 7.80
N MET A 36 8.34 10.47 7.57
CA MET A 36 7.14 11.15 7.09
C MET A 36 6.61 12.18 8.10
N ALA A 37 6.56 11.83 9.39
CA ALA A 37 6.14 12.77 10.44
C ALA A 37 7.05 14.00 10.51
N LYS A 38 8.37 13.80 10.37
CA LYS A 38 9.34 14.89 10.28
C LYS A 38 9.04 15.79 9.08
N HIS A 39 8.90 15.21 7.89
CA HIS A 39 8.60 15.94 6.66
C HIS A 39 7.32 16.79 6.76
N ILE A 40 6.27 16.25 7.39
CA ILE A 40 5.02 16.99 7.65
C ILE A 40 5.27 18.15 8.63
N SER A 41 5.99 17.91 9.72
CA SER A 41 6.28 18.96 10.71
C SER A 41 7.10 20.12 10.12
N GLU A 42 7.93 19.84 9.12
CA GLU A 42 8.74 20.84 8.42
C GLU A 42 7.95 21.59 7.31
N HIS A 43 6.81 21.06 6.87
CA HIS A 43 5.98 21.65 5.81
C HIS A 43 4.85 22.54 6.36
N GLY A 44 5.22 23.67 6.96
CA GLY A 44 4.26 24.70 7.39
C GLY A 44 3.26 24.25 8.46
N SER A 45 3.57 23.14 9.15
CA SER A 45 2.79 22.62 10.26
C SER A 45 3.11 23.39 11.53
N ILE A 46 2.08 23.74 12.31
CA ILE A 46 2.24 24.23 13.68
C ILE A 46 2.51 23.09 14.68
N TYR A 47 2.32 21.84 14.25
CA TYR A 47 2.51 20.66 15.07
C TYR A 47 3.94 20.15 14.98
N THR A 48 4.52 19.83 16.14
CA THR A 48 5.84 19.22 16.25
C THR A 48 5.82 17.79 15.71
N GLN A 49 7.00 17.29 15.34
CA GLN A 49 7.17 15.92 14.82
C GLN A 49 6.52 14.86 15.73
N ASP A 50 6.68 14.97 17.05
CA ASP A 50 6.14 13.98 18.00
C ASP A 50 4.62 13.94 18.01
N VAL A 51 3.97 15.11 17.90
CA VAL A 51 2.50 15.20 17.79
C VAL A 51 2.03 14.55 16.49
N VAL A 52 2.68 14.87 15.36
CA VAL A 52 2.34 14.29 14.05
C VAL A 52 2.53 12.77 14.07
N LEU A 53 3.64 12.29 14.62
CA LEU A 53 3.92 10.86 14.73
C LEU A 53 2.83 10.15 15.55
N GLY A 54 2.45 10.71 16.70
CA GLY A 54 1.39 10.15 17.53
C GLY A 54 0.04 10.03 16.80
N VAL A 55 -0.32 11.05 16.01
CA VAL A 55 -1.54 11.01 15.19
C VAL A 55 -1.45 9.94 14.09
N LEU A 56 -0.33 9.83 13.38
CA LEU A 56 -0.13 8.82 12.34
C LEU A 56 -0.16 7.40 12.89
N GLU A 57 0.43 7.17 14.07
CA GLU A 57 0.38 5.86 14.74
C GLU A 57 -1.04 5.49 15.18
N LYS A 58 -1.78 6.43 15.77
CA LYS A 58 -3.19 6.21 16.12
C LYS A 58 -4.04 5.97 14.88
N PHE A 59 -3.83 6.74 13.82
CA PHE A 59 -4.51 6.56 12.55
C PHE A 59 -4.31 5.15 11.98
N ARG A 60 -3.08 4.63 12.01
CA ARG A 60 -2.77 3.25 11.62
C ARG A 60 -3.57 2.24 12.45
N THR A 61 -3.57 2.37 13.77
CA THR A 61 -4.27 1.43 14.66
C THR A 61 -5.78 1.44 14.41
N CYS A 62 -6.39 2.63 14.29
CA CYS A 62 -7.82 2.74 14.02
C CYS A 62 -8.20 2.14 12.65
N ILE A 63 -7.37 2.31 11.62
CA ILE A 63 -7.61 1.64 10.33
C ILE A 63 -7.62 0.13 10.52
N LEU A 64 -6.62 -0.44 11.21
CA LEU A 64 -6.55 -1.88 11.43
C LEU A 64 -7.77 -2.41 12.19
N GLU A 65 -8.24 -1.70 13.21
CA GLU A 65 -9.47 -2.03 13.94
C GLU A 65 -10.69 -2.05 13.00
N MET A 66 -10.88 -1.00 12.20
CA MET A 66 -12.00 -0.94 11.25
C MET A 66 -11.94 -2.08 10.21
N LEU A 67 -10.74 -2.44 9.73
CA LEU A 67 -10.54 -3.54 8.80
C LEU A 67 -10.89 -4.90 9.42
N LEU A 68 -10.50 -5.13 10.68
CA LEU A 68 -10.85 -6.35 11.42
C LEU A 68 -12.35 -6.44 11.73
N GLU A 69 -13.02 -5.30 11.87
CA GLU A 69 -14.49 -5.20 11.93
C GLU A 69 -15.18 -5.35 10.57
N SER A 70 -14.46 -5.82 9.53
CA SER A 70 -14.98 -6.00 8.16
C SER A 70 -15.48 -4.71 7.48
N LYS A 71 -15.01 -3.53 7.93
CA LYS A 71 -15.31 -2.25 7.29
C LYS A 71 -14.28 -1.92 6.22
N LYS A 72 -14.69 -1.10 5.26
CA LYS A 72 -13.79 -0.48 4.27
C LYS A 72 -13.49 0.94 4.73
N VAL A 73 -12.22 1.36 4.68
CA VAL A 73 -11.81 2.72 5.03
C VAL A 73 -11.36 3.45 3.75
N LYS A 74 -12.07 4.52 3.38
CA LYS A 74 -11.70 5.38 2.26
C LYS A 74 -10.96 6.61 2.77
N ILE A 75 -9.80 6.87 2.19
CA ILE A 75 -9.03 8.11 2.39
C ILE A 75 -9.10 8.87 1.06
N ASP A 76 -9.86 9.95 1.03
CA ASP A 76 -10.06 10.73 -0.19
C ASP A 76 -8.72 11.24 -0.74
N GLY A 77 -8.54 11.09 -2.06
CA GLY A 77 -7.28 11.44 -2.74
C GLY A 77 -6.17 10.38 -2.63
N LEU A 78 -6.30 9.36 -1.77
CA LEU A 78 -5.32 8.27 -1.63
C LEU A 78 -5.86 6.92 -2.12
N GLY A 79 -7.02 6.49 -1.62
CA GLY A 79 -7.59 5.19 -1.98
C GLY A 79 -8.52 4.59 -0.93
N THR A 80 -8.86 3.31 -1.11
CA THR A 80 -9.71 2.55 -0.19
C THR A 80 -8.98 1.31 0.30
N LEU A 81 -8.90 1.16 1.62
CA LEU A 81 -8.31 0.02 2.31
C LEU A 81 -9.44 -0.93 2.73
N TYR A 82 -9.30 -2.21 2.41
CA TYR A 82 -10.26 -3.26 2.77
C TYR A 82 -9.60 -4.65 2.75
N CYS A 83 -10.14 -5.59 3.51
CA CYS A 83 -9.66 -6.97 3.52
C CYS A 83 -10.16 -7.74 2.28
N THR A 84 -9.32 -8.64 1.77
CA THR A 84 -9.68 -9.61 0.73
C THR A 84 -9.40 -11.02 1.23
N ILE A 85 -10.16 -12.00 0.74
CA ILE A 85 -9.96 -13.42 1.04
C ILE A 85 -9.36 -14.07 -0.20
N GLU A 86 -8.22 -14.74 -0.02
CA GLU A 86 -7.66 -15.61 -1.05
C GLU A 86 -8.28 -17.00 -0.90
N ASN A 87 -8.80 -17.53 -2.01
CA ASN A 87 -9.43 -18.86 -2.04
C ASN A 87 -8.44 -19.87 -2.62
N THR A 88 -8.54 -21.12 -2.18
CA THR A 88 -7.82 -22.23 -2.82
C THR A 88 -8.13 -22.26 -4.32
N ARG A 89 -7.08 -22.45 -5.13
CA ARG A 89 -7.19 -22.51 -6.59
C ARG A 89 -8.21 -23.58 -7.00
N GLY A 90 -9.21 -23.18 -7.77
CA GLY A 90 -10.29 -24.06 -8.25
C GLY A 90 -11.55 -24.05 -7.38
N GLY A 91 -11.51 -23.47 -6.17
CA GLY A 91 -12.65 -23.40 -5.27
C GLY A 91 -13.10 -24.75 -4.72
N ALA A 92 -14.12 -24.73 -3.86
CA ALA A 92 -14.79 -25.95 -3.41
C ALA A 92 -15.79 -26.43 -4.47
N ALA A 93 -15.93 -27.74 -4.65
CA ALA A 93 -16.87 -28.31 -5.63
C ALA A 93 -18.34 -28.11 -5.22
N LYS A 94 -18.61 -28.07 -3.90
CA LYS A 94 -19.91 -27.75 -3.32
C LYS A 94 -19.76 -26.74 -2.19
N LYS A 95 -20.84 -26.05 -1.84
CA LYS A 95 -20.85 -25.05 -0.77
C LYS A 95 -20.51 -25.67 0.59
N GLU A 96 -20.95 -26.89 0.83
CA GLU A 96 -20.76 -27.62 2.07
C GLU A 96 -19.30 -28.06 2.27
N ASP A 97 -18.56 -28.21 1.18
CA ASP A 97 -17.14 -28.56 1.19
C ASP A 97 -16.25 -27.35 1.45
N TYR A 98 -16.81 -26.13 1.37
CA TYR A 98 -16.08 -24.90 1.64
C TYR A 98 -15.82 -24.76 3.15
N ASN A 99 -14.56 -24.52 3.50
CA ASN A 99 -14.15 -24.12 4.83
C ASN A 99 -13.21 -22.92 4.73
N VAL A 100 -13.14 -22.13 5.80
CA VAL A 100 -12.34 -20.89 5.84
C VAL A 100 -10.86 -21.13 6.15
N GLY A 101 -10.40 -22.40 6.15
CA GLY A 101 -9.04 -22.77 6.55
C GLY A 101 -8.75 -22.35 8.00
N THR A 102 -8.92 -23.27 8.96
CA THR A 102 -8.44 -23.06 10.33
C THR A 102 -6.92 -23.24 10.42
#